data_AF-A0A2R4LG00-F1
#
_entry.id   AF-A0A2R4LG00-F1
#
_cell.length_a   1.000
_cell.length_b   1.000
_cell.length_c   1.000
_cell.angle_alpha   90.00
_cell.angle_beta   90.00
_cell.angle_gamma   90.00
#
_symmetry.space_group_name_H-M   'P 1'
#
loop_
_entity.id
_entity.type
_entity.pdbx_description
1 polymer ?
#
loop_
_entity_poly.entity_id
_entity_poly.type
_entity_poly.pdbx_seq_one_letter_code
_entity_poly.pdbx_strand_id
1 'polypeptide(L)' 'MAKKSLIQREKKRQKLEQKYHLIRRFSKKEINKVSSLSDKWEIHGKLQSPP' A
#
# COMPACT_ATOMS: atom_id res chain seq x y z
N MET A 1 -18.22 4.34 25.00
CA MET A 1 -17.78 5.08 23.79
C MET A 1 -16.39 4.63 23.38
N ALA A 2 -16.12 4.49 22.08
CA ALA A 2 -14.77 4.23 21.60
C ALA A 2 -13.84 5.42 21.94
N LYS A 3 -12.59 5.12 22.33
CA LYS A 3 -11.61 6.16 22.67
C LYS A 3 -11.37 7.07 21.46
N LYS A 4 -11.38 8.39 21.67
CA LYS A 4 -11.15 9.40 20.62
C LYS A 4 -9.86 9.16 19.82
N SER A 5 -8.81 8.67 20.47
CA SER A 5 -7.54 8.32 19.83
C SER A 5 -7.66 7.19 18.82
N LEU A 6 -8.50 6.19 19.06
CA LEU A 6 -8.76 5.08 18.13
C LEU A 6 -9.52 5.57 16.90
N ILE A 7 -10.54 6.43 17.10
CA ILE A 7 -11.31 7.03 16.01
C ILE A 7 -10.41 7.88 15.11
N GLN A 8 -9.51 8.68 15.71
CA GLN A 8 -8.56 9.50 14.96
C GLN A 8 -7.51 8.66 14.21
N ARG A 9 -7.05 7.55 14.80
CA ARG A 9 -6.15 6.60 14.14
C ARG A 9 -6.78 5.98 12.90
N GLU A 10 -8.06 5.61 12.97
CA GLU A 10 -8.77 5.02 11.83
C GLU A 10 -8.99 6.03 10.69
N LYS A 11 -9.35 7.27 11.03
CA LYS A 11 -9.41 8.37 10.04
C LYS A 11 -8.05 8.61 9.36
N LYS A 12 -6.94 8.49 10.09
CA LYS A 12 -5.59 8.60 9.51
C LYS A 12 -5.30 7.46 8.53
N ARG A 13 -5.66 6.22 8.87
CA ARG A 13 -5.49 5.05 7.99
C ARG A 13 -6.28 5.20 6.69
N GLN A 14 -7.55 5.60 6.77
CA GLN A 14 -8.39 5.82 5.59
C GLN A 14 -7.79 6.87 4.64
N LYS A 15 -7.27 7.98 5.18
CA LYS A 15 -6.61 9.02 4.36
C LYS A 15 -5.33 8.51 3.69
N LEU A 16 -4.52 7.72 4.39
CA LEU A 16 -3.29 7.14 3.83
C LEU A 16 -3.61 6.10 2.76
N GLU A 17 -4.61 5.27 2.99
CA GLU A 17 -5.08 4.29 2.01
C GLU A 17 -5.54 4.99 0.72
N GLN A 18 -6.40 6.01 0.82
CA GLN A 18 -6.85 6.79 -0.33
C GLN A 18 -5.69 7.44 -1.09
N LYS A 19 -4.68 7.97 -0.37
CA LYS A 19 -3.50 8.60 -0.97
C LYS A 19 -2.67 7.63 -1.82
N TYR A 20 -2.49 6.39 -1.37
CA TYR A 20 -1.61 5.41 -2.02
C TYR A 20 -2.35 4.28 -2.75
N HIS A 21 -3.68 4.31 -2.80
CA HIS A 21 -4.51 3.23 -3.34
C HIS A 21 -4.15 2.86 -4.79
N LEU A 22 -3.97 3.86 -5.66
CA LEU A 22 -3.65 3.64 -7.07
C LEU A 22 -2.28 2.97 -7.25
N ILE A 23 -1.26 3.46 -6.52
CA ILE A 23 0.11 2.92 -6.59
C ILE A 23 0.13 1.48 -6.09
N ARG A 24 -0.49 1.20 -4.93
CA ARG A 24 -0.57 -0.17 -4.39
C ARG A 24 -1.30 -1.13 -5.34
N ARG A 25 -2.39 -0.71 -5.97
CA ARG A 25 -3.11 -1.53 -6.96
C ARG A 25 -2.27 -1.77 -8.21
N PHE A 26 -1.59 -0.76 -8.70
CA PHE A 26 -0.74 -0.86 -9.88
C PHE A 26 0.40 -1.85 -9.66
N SER A 27 1.19 -1.66 -8.61
CA SER A 27 2.32 -2.54 -8.28
C SER A 27 1.88 -3.99 -8.04
N LYS A 28 0.71 -4.22 -7.43
CA LYS A 28 0.16 -5.58 -7.29
C LYS A 28 -0.16 -6.23 -8.64
N LYS A 29 -0.72 -5.47 -9.60
CA LYS A 29 -0.98 -5.99 -10.94
C LYS A 29 0.32 -6.25 -11.70
N GLU A 30 1.32 -5.41 -11.51
CA GLU A 30 2.63 -5.53 -12.13
C GLU A 30 3.34 -6.81 -11.68
N ILE A 31 3.38 -7.09 -10.36
CA ILE A 31 3.96 -8.32 -9.79
C ILE A 31 3.35 -9.59 -10.43
N ASN A 32 2.04 -9.61 -10.66
CA ASN A 32 1.35 -10.75 -11.26
C ASN A 32 1.68 -10.96 -12.74
N LYS A 33 2.09 -9.89 -13.45
CA LYS A 33 2.42 -9.93 -14.88
C LYS A 33 3.89 -10.27 -15.13
N VAL A 34 4.77 -9.83 -14.25
CA VAL A 34 6.22 -10.03 -14.39
C VAL A 34 6.58 -11.50 -14.15
N SER A 35 7.41 -12.07 -15.03
CA SER A 35 7.91 -13.46 -14.92
C SER A 35 9.29 -13.54 -14.27
N SER A 36 10.13 -12.53 -14.47
CA SER A 36 11.48 -12.42 -13.93
C SER A 36 11.48 -12.25 -12.41
N LEU A 37 12.44 -12.92 -11.76
CA LEU A 37 12.55 -12.94 -10.31
C LEU A 37 13.16 -11.63 -9.78
N SER A 38 14.13 -11.06 -10.50
CA SER A 38 14.76 -9.76 -10.20
C SER A 38 13.74 -8.63 -10.16
N ASP A 39 12.89 -8.54 -11.17
CA ASP A 39 12.00 -7.38 -11.33
C ASP A 39 10.84 -7.47 -10.34
N LYS A 40 10.44 -8.69 -9.94
CA LYS A 40 9.54 -8.90 -8.79
C LYS A 40 10.13 -8.33 -7.50
N TRP A 41 11.41 -8.56 -7.20
CA TRP A 41 12.05 -8.00 -6.01
C TRP A 41 12.05 -6.47 -6.02
N GLU A 42 12.31 -5.86 -7.17
CA GLU A 42 12.28 -4.41 -7.32
C GLU A 42 10.86 -3.83 -7.10
N ILE A 43 9.82 -4.47 -7.66
CA ILE A 43 8.43 -4.04 -7.48
C ILE A 43 7.96 -4.27 -6.04
N HIS A 44 8.40 -5.35 -5.39
CA HIS A 44 8.15 -5.57 -3.96
C HIS A 44 8.78 -4.48 -3.09
N GLY A 45 9.99 -4.02 -3.41
CA GLY A 45 10.62 -2.87 -2.76
C GLY A 45 9.81 -1.59 -2.90
N LYS A 46 9.29 -1.32 -4.11
CA LYS A 46 8.38 -0.18 -4.38
C LYS A 46 7.05 -0.31 -3.64
N LEU A 47 6.59 -1.51 -3.32
CA LEU A 47 5.35 -1.76 -2.57
C LEU A 47 5.53 -1.63 -1.04
N GLN A 48 6.74 -1.84 -0.52
CA GLN A 48 7.06 -1.70 0.90
C GLN A 48 7.37 -0.26 1.33
N SER A 49 7.77 0.60 0.39
CA SER A 49 8.11 2.00 0.69
C SER A 49 6.93 2.89 1.14
N PRO A 50 5.67 2.70 0.68
CA PRO A 50 4.56 3.51 1.15
C PRO A 50 4.10 3.08 2.56
N PRO A 51 3.81 4.05 3.45
CA PRO A 51 3.38 3.80 4.83
C PRO A 51 1.94 3.23 4.94
#